data_AF-A0A286ELD4-F1
#
_entry.id   AF-A0A286ELD4-F1
#
_cell.length_a   1.000
_cell.length_b   1.000
_cell.length_c   1.000
_cell.angle_alpha   90.00
_cell.angle_beta   90.00
_cell.angle_gamma   90.00
#
_symmetry.space_group_name_H-M   'P 1'
#
loop_
_entity.id
_entity.type
_entity.pdbx_description
1 polymer ?
#
loop_
_entity_poly.entity_id
_entity_poly.type
_entity_poly.pdbx_seq_one_letter_code
_entity_poly.pdbx_strand_id
1 'polypeptide(L)'
;MEPRAISGTRTILSAKSPTITLTRLQSGVGSLKFEAACSPAVGDLRLGCAYQLRDGHASTAQHAQGSRYGPKSSKRPVVMTSRDEYEEISLDLRQNQLLERVLIYAFSESGAYAGGQTPLNWGGTFVVTTFGGARIEVPIELAPAAGTLALMSLYNIRGEFVLRAEMELIAGPIREACKAYGYDRISWLDDRTPVE
;
A
#
# COMPACT_ATOMS: atom_id res chain seq x y z
N MET A 1 -7.63 23.66 7.30
CA MET A 1 -7.46 23.32 5.88
C MET A 1 -6.51 22.14 5.84
N GLU A 2 -6.90 21.00 5.29
CA GLU A 2 -5.99 19.84 5.20
C GLU A 2 -4.84 20.14 4.24
N PRO A 3 -3.61 19.69 4.55
CA PRO A 3 -2.46 19.92 3.69
C PRO A 3 -2.64 19.20 2.34
N ARG A 4 -2.13 19.83 1.27
CA ARG A 4 -2.23 19.31 -0.08
C ARG A 4 -0.85 19.04 -0.67
N ALA A 5 -0.74 17.98 -1.45
CA ALA A 5 0.49 17.66 -2.17
C ALA A 5 0.72 18.68 -3.29
N ILE A 6 1.92 19.27 -3.33
CA ILE A 6 2.32 20.22 -4.37
C ILE A 6 3.24 19.51 -5.35
N SER A 7 2.96 19.61 -6.66
CA SER A 7 3.79 19.03 -7.71
C SER A 7 5.25 19.46 -7.59
N GLY A 8 6.17 18.52 -7.83
CA GLY A 8 7.62 18.74 -7.72
C GLY A 8 8.16 18.98 -6.30
N THR A 9 7.31 18.89 -5.27
CA THR A 9 7.75 19.10 -3.87
C THR A 9 7.85 17.79 -3.10
N ARG A 10 8.70 17.80 -2.06
CA ARG A 10 8.82 16.72 -1.09
C ARG A 10 8.00 17.07 0.15
N THR A 11 7.18 16.13 0.63
CA THR A 11 6.44 16.23 1.89
C THR A 11 6.70 15.00 2.75
N ILE A 12 7.01 15.19 4.03
CA ILE A 12 7.19 14.08 4.98
C ILE A 12 5.96 14.03 5.88
N LEU A 13 5.29 12.88 5.94
CA LEU A 13 4.21 12.62 6.88
C LEU A 13 4.79 12.14 8.22
N SER A 14 4.12 12.51 9.30
CA SER A 14 4.51 12.11 10.66
C SER A 14 3.27 11.84 11.50
N ALA A 15 3.45 11.29 12.69
CA ALA A 15 2.34 11.08 13.63
C ALA A 15 1.53 12.37 13.93
N LYS A 16 2.17 13.55 13.86
CA LYS A 16 1.49 14.85 14.09
C LYS A 16 0.77 15.38 12.86
N SER A 17 1.22 14.98 11.67
CA SER A 17 0.66 15.37 10.37
C SER A 17 0.61 14.15 9.45
N PRO A 18 -0.29 13.19 9.72
CA PRO A 18 -0.29 11.90 9.04
C PRO A 18 -1.02 11.94 7.71
N THR A 19 -1.79 13.00 7.43
CA THR A 19 -2.69 13.06 6.28
C THR A 19 -2.21 14.09 5.26
N ILE A 20 -2.37 13.77 3.97
CA ILE A 20 -2.22 14.72 2.87
C ILE A 20 -3.25 14.41 1.77
N THR A 21 -3.83 15.45 1.21
CA THR A 21 -4.77 15.32 0.09
C THR A 21 -4.07 15.59 -1.24
N LEU A 22 -4.22 14.66 -2.19
CA LEU A 22 -3.81 14.89 -3.57
C LEU A 22 -4.83 15.79 -4.26
N THR A 23 -4.37 16.67 -5.14
CA THR A 23 -5.28 17.44 -6.01
C THR A 23 -6.05 16.49 -6.94
N ARG A 24 -7.17 16.95 -7.50
CA ARG A 24 -7.90 16.19 -8.55
C ARG A 24 -7.00 15.80 -9.73
N LEU A 25 -6.08 16.69 -10.12
CA LEU A 25 -5.12 16.41 -11.19
C LEU A 25 -4.19 15.26 -10.81
N GLN A 26 -3.58 15.32 -9.62
CA GLN A 26 -2.70 14.26 -9.11
C GLN A 26 -3.44 12.96 -8.81
N SER A 27 -4.75 13.01 -8.59
CA SER A 27 -5.58 11.83 -8.32
C SER A 27 -6.12 11.18 -9.61
N GLY A 28 -6.05 11.86 -10.76
CA GLY A 28 -6.70 11.42 -12.00
C GLY A 28 -5.79 11.29 -13.23
N VAL A 29 -4.51 11.65 -13.13
CA VAL A 29 -3.59 11.64 -14.27
C VAL A 29 -2.39 10.75 -14.02
N GLY A 30 -2.12 9.86 -14.97
CA GLY A 30 -0.95 8.98 -14.95
C GLY A 30 -1.07 7.86 -13.94
N SER A 31 -0.02 7.65 -13.15
CA SER A 31 0.04 6.64 -12.09
C SER A 31 0.39 7.25 -10.75
N LEU A 32 -0.11 6.65 -9.67
CA LEU A 32 0.39 6.88 -8.32
C LEU A 32 1.24 5.69 -7.90
N LYS A 33 2.52 5.93 -7.63
CA LYS A 33 3.50 4.89 -7.30
C LYS A 33 3.79 4.87 -5.81
N PHE A 34 4.01 3.68 -5.28
CA PHE A 34 4.34 3.42 -3.89
C PHE A 34 5.56 2.49 -3.85
N GLU A 35 6.59 2.89 -3.13
CA GLU A 35 7.86 2.18 -3.07
C GLU A 35 8.39 2.13 -1.64
N ALA A 36 9.08 1.05 -1.28
CA ALA A 36 9.80 0.95 -0.01
C ALA A 36 11.31 1.01 -0.28
N ALA A 37 11.90 2.19 -0.03
CA ALA A 37 13.34 2.40 -0.11
C ALA A 37 13.99 1.94 1.19
N CYS A 38 14.30 0.64 1.25
CA CYS A 38 14.85 -0.05 2.42
C CYS A 38 16.24 -0.61 2.11
N SER A 39 17.13 -0.63 3.10
CA SER A 39 18.42 -1.30 2.94
C SER A 39 18.26 -2.82 3.03
N PRO A 40 19.20 -3.61 2.49
CA PRO A 40 19.18 -5.08 2.64
C PRO A 40 19.20 -5.56 4.10
N ALA A 41 19.63 -4.72 5.05
CA ALA A 41 19.69 -5.07 6.47
C ALA A 41 18.29 -5.22 7.12
N VAL A 42 17.23 -4.72 6.47
CA VAL A 42 15.84 -4.87 6.93
C VAL A 42 15.40 -6.34 6.90
N GLY A 43 15.92 -7.12 5.95
CA GLY A 43 15.52 -8.49 5.69
C GLY A 43 14.78 -8.63 4.35
N ASP A 44 13.88 -9.60 4.26
CA ASP A 44 13.13 -9.95 3.06
C ASP A 44 11.78 -9.21 2.97
N LEU A 45 11.81 -7.90 3.21
CA LEU A 45 10.64 -7.05 3.15
C LEU A 45 9.98 -7.11 1.77
N ARG A 46 8.67 -7.32 1.77
CA ARG A 46 7.79 -7.25 0.59
C ARG A 46 6.70 -6.21 0.80
N LEU A 47 6.23 -5.63 -0.30
CA LEU A 47 5.02 -4.81 -0.31
C LEU A 47 3.83 -5.60 -0.87
N GLY A 48 2.66 -5.30 -0.31
CA GLY A 48 1.38 -5.68 -0.88
C GLY A 48 0.34 -4.59 -0.61
N CYS A 49 -0.83 -4.77 -1.19
CA CYS A 49 -1.96 -3.91 -0.86
C CYS A 49 -3.27 -4.68 -0.84
N ALA A 50 -4.18 -4.22 0.01
CA ALA A 50 -5.60 -4.55 -0.08
C ALA A 50 -6.28 -3.39 -0.81
N TYR A 51 -7.14 -3.70 -1.77
CA TYR A 51 -7.91 -2.71 -2.50
C TYR A 51 -9.40 -3.04 -2.44
N GLN A 52 -10.23 -2.01 -2.47
CA GLN A 52 -11.68 -2.13 -2.60
C GLN A 52 -12.14 -1.23 -3.74
N LEU A 53 -12.93 -1.80 -4.64
CA LEU A 53 -13.62 -1.11 -5.71
C LEU A 53 -14.99 -0.62 -5.26
N ARG A 54 -15.53 0.38 -5.98
CA ARG A 54 -16.84 0.97 -5.67
C ARG A 54 -18.03 0.03 -5.83
N ASP A 55 -17.88 -1.05 -6.59
CA ASP A 55 -18.88 -2.11 -6.69
C ASP A 55 -18.87 -3.06 -5.47
N GLY A 56 -17.96 -2.83 -4.52
CA GLY A 56 -17.80 -3.60 -3.30
C GLY A 56 -16.83 -4.78 -3.44
N HIS A 57 -16.27 -5.04 -4.63
CA HIS A 57 -15.23 -6.05 -4.80
C HIS A 57 -13.97 -5.65 -4.03
N ALA A 58 -13.41 -6.57 -3.28
CA ALA A 58 -12.18 -6.35 -2.52
C ALA A 58 -11.26 -7.58 -2.61
N SER A 59 -9.96 -7.33 -2.73
CA SER A 59 -8.94 -8.37 -2.75
C SER A 59 -7.56 -7.79 -2.43
N THR A 60 -6.51 -8.58 -2.57
CA THR A 60 -5.11 -8.14 -2.42
C THR A 60 -4.28 -8.32 -3.69
N ALA A 61 -3.30 -7.45 -3.86
CA ALA A 61 -2.29 -7.55 -4.90
C ALA A 61 -0.89 -7.42 -4.28
N GLN A 62 0.02 -8.29 -4.71
CA GLN A 62 1.42 -8.31 -4.28
C GLN A 62 2.26 -9.12 -5.26
N HIS A 63 3.50 -8.68 -5.47
CA HIS A 63 4.39 -9.31 -6.42
C HIS A 63 4.82 -10.72 -5.97
N ALA A 64 5.17 -10.86 -4.71
CA ALA A 64 5.75 -12.07 -4.12
C ALA A 64 4.91 -13.35 -4.33
N GLN A 65 3.57 -13.24 -4.38
CA GLN A 65 2.65 -14.38 -4.54
C GLN A 65 2.06 -14.49 -5.96
N GLY A 66 2.60 -13.76 -6.93
CA GLY A 66 2.11 -13.78 -8.32
C GLY A 66 0.76 -13.08 -8.54
N SER A 67 0.11 -12.55 -7.49
CA SER A 67 -1.09 -11.71 -7.57
C SER A 67 -0.72 -10.29 -8.01
N ARG A 68 -0.16 -10.17 -9.22
CA ARG A 68 0.49 -8.94 -9.69
C ARG A 68 -0.48 -7.83 -10.11
N TYR A 69 -1.75 -8.14 -10.24
CA TYR A 69 -2.76 -7.27 -10.81
C TYR A 69 -4.06 -7.33 -10.02
N GLY A 70 -4.72 -6.19 -9.85
CA GLY A 70 -6.03 -6.10 -9.23
C GLY A 70 -6.99 -5.22 -10.03
N PRO A 71 -8.21 -5.68 -10.35
CA PRO A 71 -8.72 -7.06 -10.25
C PRO A 71 -8.02 -8.05 -11.18
N LYS A 72 -7.87 -9.33 -10.78
CA LYS A 72 -7.18 -10.35 -11.61
C LYS A 72 -7.89 -10.61 -12.94
N SER A 73 -9.21 -10.49 -12.97
CA SER A 73 -10.03 -10.70 -14.16
C SER A 73 -10.00 -9.54 -15.16
N SER A 74 -9.44 -8.39 -14.78
CA SER A 74 -9.45 -7.19 -15.61
C SER A 74 -8.34 -7.19 -16.66
N LYS A 75 -8.70 -6.86 -17.91
CA LYS A 75 -7.73 -6.55 -18.98
C LYS A 75 -7.01 -5.20 -18.78
N ARG A 76 -7.52 -4.37 -17.86
CA ARG A 76 -6.97 -3.07 -17.48
C ARG A 76 -6.95 -2.99 -15.96
N PRO A 77 -5.95 -3.59 -15.30
CA PRO A 77 -5.91 -3.60 -13.85
C PRO A 77 -5.77 -2.18 -13.29
N VAL A 78 -6.43 -1.92 -12.17
CA VAL A 78 -6.33 -0.64 -11.44
C VAL A 78 -5.07 -0.64 -10.58
N VAL A 79 -4.71 -1.81 -10.03
CA VAL A 79 -3.54 -2.04 -9.21
C VAL A 79 -2.55 -2.90 -9.97
N MET A 80 -1.28 -2.51 -9.98
CA MET A 80 -0.18 -3.29 -10.53
C MET A 80 0.93 -3.37 -9.49
N THR A 81 1.56 -4.53 -9.37
CA THR A 81 2.71 -4.71 -8.47
C THR A 81 3.88 -5.28 -9.26
N SER A 82 5.07 -4.74 -9.01
CA SER A 82 6.31 -5.13 -9.67
C SER A 82 7.44 -5.10 -8.66
N ARG A 83 8.58 -5.64 -9.08
CA ARG A 83 9.83 -5.55 -8.35
C ARG A 83 10.94 -5.32 -9.36
N ASP A 84 11.60 -4.16 -9.24
CA ASP A 84 12.84 -3.88 -9.97
C ASP A 84 13.98 -3.80 -8.94
N GLU A 85 14.48 -2.60 -8.63
CA GLU A 85 15.39 -2.37 -7.51
C GLU A 85 14.68 -2.55 -6.15
N TYR A 86 13.48 -1.96 -6.03
CA TYR A 86 12.61 -2.05 -4.86
C TYR A 86 11.26 -2.69 -5.21
N GLU A 87 10.49 -3.06 -4.19
CA GLU A 87 9.09 -3.41 -4.36
C GLU A 87 8.29 -2.15 -4.74
N GLU A 88 7.51 -2.24 -5.82
CA GLU A 88 6.69 -1.15 -6.32
C GLU A 88 5.22 -1.60 -6.41
N ILE A 89 4.31 -0.74 -5.95
CA ILE A 89 2.88 -0.81 -6.22
C ILE A 89 2.51 0.44 -7.02
N SER A 90 1.73 0.28 -8.08
CA SER A 90 1.28 1.37 -8.93
C SER A 90 -0.22 1.31 -9.15
N LEU A 91 -0.89 2.46 -9.01
CA LEU A 91 -2.31 2.62 -9.30
C LEU A 91 -2.49 3.36 -10.63
N ASP A 92 -3.29 2.82 -11.54
CA ASP A 92 -3.70 3.49 -12.78
C ASP A 92 -4.78 4.53 -12.50
N LEU A 93 -4.39 5.81 -12.49
CA LEU A 93 -5.28 6.91 -12.09
C LEU A 93 -6.34 7.24 -13.13
N ARG A 94 -6.22 6.73 -14.37
CA ARG A 94 -7.29 6.83 -15.37
C ARG A 94 -8.53 6.04 -14.95
N GLN A 95 -8.37 5.11 -14.01
CA GLN A 95 -9.43 4.27 -13.45
C GLN A 95 -9.75 4.65 -12.01
N ASN A 96 -9.34 5.83 -11.54
CA ASN A 96 -9.52 6.25 -10.15
C ASN A 96 -10.98 6.15 -9.66
N GLN A 97 -11.95 6.37 -10.55
CA GLN A 97 -13.37 6.34 -10.21
C GLN A 97 -13.83 4.94 -9.79
N LEU A 98 -13.14 3.88 -10.22
CA LEU A 98 -13.45 2.52 -9.80
C LEU A 98 -12.98 2.24 -8.37
N LEU A 99 -11.94 2.94 -7.91
CA LEU A 99 -11.28 2.68 -6.64
C LEU A 99 -12.00 3.42 -5.51
N GLU A 100 -12.35 2.68 -4.45
CA GLU A 100 -12.93 3.24 -3.23
C GLU A 100 -11.84 3.54 -2.20
N ARG A 101 -11.00 2.56 -1.90
CA ARG A 101 -9.89 2.67 -0.94
C ARG A 101 -8.80 1.63 -1.19
N VAL A 102 -7.61 1.92 -0.69
CA VAL A 102 -6.44 1.03 -0.71
C VAL A 102 -5.72 1.10 0.63
N LEU A 103 -5.25 -0.04 1.12
CA LEU A 103 -4.29 -0.14 2.21
C LEU A 103 -2.98 -0.69 1.63
N ILE A 104 -1.90 0.06 1.77
CA ILE A 104 -0.55 -0.42 1.47
C ILE A 104 0.06 -1.00 2.75
N TYR A 105 0.63 -2.20 2.65
CA TYR A 105 1.26 -2.88 3.78
C TYR A 105 2.61 -3.49 3.40
N ALA A 106 3.46 -3.67 4.41
CA ALA A 106 4.73 -4.39 4.31
C ALA A 106 4.76 -5.61 5.22
N PHE A 107 5.49 -6.65 4.80
CA PHE A 107 5.60 -7.92 5.54
C PHE A 107 6.92 -8.64 5.22
N SER A 108 7.29 -9.62 6.04
CA SER A 108 8.40 -10.54 5.74
C SER A 108 7.94 -11.67 4.84
N GLU A 109 8.66 -11.88 3.73
CA GLU A 109 8.37 -12.97 2.80
C GLU A 109 8.49 -14.36 3.45
N SER A 110 9.62 -14.64 4.09
CA SER A 110 9.88 -15.89 4.81
C SER A 110 8.89 -16.11 5.95
N GLY A 111 8.53 -15.05 6.69
CA GLY A 111 7.50 -15.11 7.72
C GLY A 111 6.17 -15.57 7.14
N ALA A 112 5.71 -14.89 6.09
CA ALA A 112 4.45 -15.22 5.43
C ALA A 112 4.41 -16.65 4.87
N TYR A 113 5.53 -17.18 4.36
CA TYR A 113 5.56 -18.51 3.74
C TYR A 113 5.81 -19.67 4.69
N ALA A 114 6.54 -19.46 5.78
CA ALA A 114 6.81 -20.51 6.77
C ALA A 114 5.62 -20.82 7.69
N GLY A 115 4.48 -20.12 7.54
CA GLY A 115 3.35 -20.22 8.47
C GLY A 115 3.69 -19.65 9.85
N GLY A 116 4.70 -18.78 9.93
CA GLY A 116 5.22 -18.20 11.15
C GLY A 116 5.31 -16.68 11.06
N GLN A 117 6.06 -16.08 11.98
CA GLN A 117 6.34 -14.64 11.95
C GLN A 117 7.85 -14.44 12.03
N THR A 118 8.47 -14.06 10.91
CA THR A 118 9.88 -13.66 10.88
C THR A 118 9.97 -12.17 11.19
N PRO A 119 10.74 -11.76 12.21
CA PRO A 119 10.92 -10.35 12.51
C PRO A 119 11.73 -9.66 11.41
N LEU A 120 11.33 -8.43 11.06
CA LEU A 120 12.11 -7.54 10.22
C LEU A 120 12.80 -6.49 11.07
N ASN A 121 13.97 -6.04 10.63
CA ASN A 121 14.66 -4.88 11.19
C ASN A 121 14.08 -3.62 10.54
N TRP A 122 12.85 -3.25 10.91
CA TRP A 122 12.09 -2.16 10.28
C TRP A 122 12.91 -0.86 10.17
N GLY A 123 13.20 -0.46 8.94
CA GLY A 123 14.05 0.68 8.64
C GLY A 123 13.89 1.13 7.19
N GLY A 124 14.01 2.43 6.93
CA GLY A 124 14.00 3.01 5.59
C GLY A 124 12.90 4.03 5.39
N THR A 125 12.48 4.22 4.13
CA THR A 125 11.47 5.22 3.79
C THR A 125 10.45 4.63 2.83
N PHE A 126 9.17 4.74 3.20
CA PHE A 126 8.07 4.51 2.27
C PHE A 126 7.82 5.79 1.46
N VAL A 127 7.78 5.68 0.14
CA VAL A 127 7.70 6.80 -0.78
C VAL A 127 6.47 6.65 -1.68
N VAL A 128 5.70 7.74 -1.80
CA VAL A 128 4.62 7.87 -2.77
C VAL A 128 5.00 8.93 -3.78
N THR A 129 4.99 8.56 -5.06
CA THR A 129 5.33 9.45 -6.17
C THR A 129 4.13 9.66 -7.07
N THR A 130 3.74 10.93 -7.24
CA THR A 130 2.68 11.32 -8.18
C THR A 130 3.23 11.52 -9.58
N PHE A 131 2.38 11.46 -10.61
CA PHE A 131 2.76 11.80 -11.99
C PHE A 131 3.40 13.20 -12.12
N GLY A 132 2.94 14.18 -11.32
CA GLY A 132 3.49 15.54 -11.29
C GLY A 132 4.78 15.69 -10.47
N GLY A 133 5.42 14.58 -10.08
CA GLY A 133 6.69 14.59 -9.34
C GLY A 133 6.58 15.02 -7.88
N ALA A 134 5.37 15.18 -7.32
CA ALA A 134 5.24 15.31 -5.87
C ALA A 134 5.66 13.99 -5.21
N ARG A 135 6.50 14.10 -4.17
CA ARG A 135 7.06 12.98 -3.42
C ARG A 135 6.60 13.07 -1.96
N ILE A 136 5.75 12.13 -1.54
CA ILE A 136 5.28 12.02 -0.16
C ILE A 136 6.07 10.90 0.50
N GLU A 137 6.64 11.16 1.67
CA GLU A 137 7.48 10.19 2.38
C GLU A 137 6.94 9.89 3.76
N VAL A 138 7.06 8.63 4.17
CA VAL A 138 6.76 8.15 5.51
C VAL A 138 8.00 7.39 6.00
N PRO A 139 8.71 7.90 7.01
CA PRO A 139 9.83 7.17 7.61
C PRO A 139 9.35 5.84 8.22
N ILE A 140 10.06 4.75 7.93
CA ILE A 140 9.84 3.44 8.54
C ILE A 140 10.88 3.28 9.64
N GLU A 141 10.45 3.47 10.90
CA GLU A 141 11.31 3.39 12.07
C GLU A 141 10.57 2.68 13.20
N LEU A 142 10.74 1.36 13.31
CA LEU A 142 10.18 0.56 14.39
C LEU A 142 11.24 -0.36 15.01
N ALA A 143 11.03 -0.77 16.26
CA ALA A 143 11.84 -1.82 16.86
C ALA A 143 11.69 -3.12 16.07
N PRO A 144 12.73 -3.98 15.98
CA PRO A 144 12.64 -5.25 15.30
C PRO A 144 11.49 -6.10 15.84
N ALA A 145 10.58 -6.48 14.95
CA ALA A 145 9.36 -7.17 15.32
C ALA A 145 8.77 -7.89 14.11
N ALA A 146 7.97 -8.92 14.38
CA ALA A 146 7.32 -9.69 13.34
C ALA A 146 5.85 -9.26 13.20
N GLY A 147 5.29 -9.39 11.99
CA GLY A 147 3.91 -9.00 11.69
C GLY A 147 3.77 -8.33 10.33
N THR A 148 2.60 -7.73 10.13
CA THR A 148 2.26 -6.97 8.92
C THR A 148 2.17 -5.49 9.28
N LEU A 149 3.00 -4.66 8.69
CA LEU A 149 3.03 -3.21 8.92
C LEU A 149 2.05 -2.53 7.95
N ALA A 150 0.98 -1.95 8.47
CA ALA A 150 0.14 -1.02 7.73
C ALA A 150 0.92 0.28 7.52
N LEU A 151 1.24 0.60 6.27
CA LEU A 151 2.05 1.77 5.91
C LEU A 151 1.17 2.98 5.67
N MET A 152 0.14 2.82 4.83
CA MET A 152 -0.68 3.93 4.37
C MET A 152 -2.07 3.49 3.94
N SER A 153 -3.08 4.24 4.36
CA SER A 153 -4.42 4.19 3.80
C SER A 153 -4.58 5.27 2.72
N LEU A 154 -5.26 4.90 1.64
CA LEU A 154 -5.71 5.81 0.58
C LEU A 154 -7.23 5.71 0.50
N TYR A 155 -7.91 6.86 0.53
CA TYR A 155 -9.35 6.97 0.35
C TYR A 155 -9.69 7.84 -0.85
N ASN A 156 -10.62 7.40 -1.69
CA ASN A 156 -11.13 8.20 -2.81
C ASN A 156 -12.36 9.01 -2.41
N ILE A 157 -12.15 10.27 -2.03
CA ILE A 157 -13.20 11.20 -1.63
C ILE A 157 -13.55 12.09 -2.82
N ARG A 158 -14.64 11.75 -3.51
CA ARG A 158 -15.18 12.52 -4.66
C ARG A 158 -14.13 12.80 -5.75
N GLY A 159 -13.29 11.82 -6.05
CA GLY A 159 -12.25 11.90 -7.08
C GLY A 159 -10.93 12.52 -6.60
N GLU A 160 -10.82 12.90 -5.33
CA GLU A 160 -9.57 13.29 -4.69
C GLU A 160 -9.08 12.16 -3.79
N PHE A 161 -7.81 11.79 -3.92
CA PHE A 161 -7.19 10.79 -3.06
C PHE A 161 -6.67 11.46 -1.78
N VAL A 162 -7.14 10.96 -0.64
CA VAL A 162 -6.66 11.33 0.68
C VAL A 162 -5.73 10.21 1.15
N LEU A 163 -4.47 10.55 1.37
CA LEU A 163 -3.44 9.63 1.86
C LEU A 163 -3.27 9.84 3.37
N ARG A 164 -3.24 8.76 4.15
CA ARG A 164 -2.98 8.78 5.58
C ARG A 164 -1.89 7.78 5.93
N ALA A 165 -0.78 8.26 6.47
CA ALA A 165 0.24 7.42 7.05
C ALA A 165 -0.34 6.70 8.28
N GLU A 166 -0.20 5.37 8.30
CA GLU A 166 -0.73 4.51 9.35
C GLU A 166 0.38 4.14 10.33
N MET A 167 1.48 3.58 9.81
CA MET A 167 2.65 3.14 10.57
C MET A 167 2.30 2.25 11.77
N GLU A 168 1.34 1.35 11.57
CA GLU A 168 0.83 0.46 12.61
C GLU A 168 1.25 -0.98 12.33
N LEU A 169 1.99 -1.58 13.27
CA LEU A 169 2.37 -2.99 13.17
C LEU A 169 1.26 -3.87 13.73
N ILE A 170 0.65 -4.66 12.86
CA ILE A 170 -0.33 -5.67 13.25
C ILE A 170 0.39 -6.97 13.54
N ALA A 171 0.26 -7.46 14.77
CA ALA A 171 0.80 -8.74 15.22
C ALA A 171 -0.02 -9.90 14.60
N GLY A 172 0.23 -10.18 13.33
CA GLY A 172 -0.54 -11.16 12.58
C GLY A 172 -0.19 -11.20 11.09
N PRO A 173 -0.77 -12.19 10.38
CA PRO A 173 -0.60 -12.31 8.94
C PRO A 173 -1.40 -11.22 8.19
N ILE A 174 -1.24 -11.20 6.86
CA ILE A 174 -1.86 -10.22 5.96
C ILE A 174 -3.38 -10.15 6.15
N ARG A 175 -4.05 -11.30 6.32
CA ARG A 175 -5.49 -11.36 6.56
C ARG A 175 -5.91 -10.55 7.79
N GLU A 176 -5.16 -10.62 8.88
CA GLU A 176 -5.50 -9.90 10.11
C GLU A 176 -5.26 -8.39 9.97
N ALA A 177 -4.21 -7.97 9.26
CA ALA A 177 -4.04 -6.56 8.91
C ALA A 177 -5.18 -6.05 8.01
N CYS A 178 -5.62 -6.85 7.03
CA CYS A 178 -6.76 -6.49 6.18
C CYS A 178 -8.04 -6.31 7.01
N LYS A 179 -8.34 -7.24 7.93
CA LYS A 179 -9.50 -7.14 8.83
C LYS A 179 -9.41 -5.94 9.77
N ALA A 180 -8.24 -5.67 10.35
CA ALA A 180 -8.04 -4.52 11.24
C ALA A 180 -8.38 -3.18 10.56
N TYR A 181 -8.21 -3.12 9.23
CA TYR A 181 -8.55 -1.97 8.39
C TYR A 181 -9.92 -2.10 7.68
N GLY A 182 -10.75 -3.07 8.11
CA GLY A 182 -12.12 -3.26 7.67
C GLY A 182 -12.30 -3.87 6.28
N TYR A 183 -11.29 -4.57 5.73
CA TYR A 183 -11.42 -5.32 4.48
C TYR A 183 -12.07 -6.70 4.72
N ASP A 184 -13.29 -6.69 5.26
CA ASP A 184 -14.00 -7.90 5.71
C ASP A 184 -14.62 -8.73 4.57
N ARG A 185 -14.60 -8.18 3.35
CA ARG A 185 -15.20 -8.80 2.16
C ARG A 185 -14.23 -9.62 1.32
N ILE A 186 -12.94 -9.64 1.70
CA ILE A 186 -11.96 -10.48 1.03
C ILE A 186 -12.22 -11.93 1.44
N SER A 187 -12.46 -12.80 0.47
CA SER A 187 -12.50 -14.25 0.70
C SER A 187 -11.07 -14.79 0.69
N TRP A 188 -10.75 -15.72 1.56
CA TRP A 188 -9.38 -16.15 1.77
C TRP A 188 -9.24 -17.68 1.75
N LEU A 189 -8.22 -18.17 1.05
CA LEU A 189 -7.84 -19.59 1.06
C LEU A 189 -7.04 -19.92 2.33
N ASP A 190 -6.09 -19.05 2.65
CA ASP A 190 -5.23 -19.11 3.83
C ASP A 190 -5.02 -17.69 4.39
N ASP A 191 -4.11 -17.50 5.33
CA ASP A 191 -3.90 -16.23 6.02
C ASP A 191 -3.28 -15.11 5.15
N ARG A 192 -2.99 -15.38 3.87
CA ARG A 192 -2.31 -14.42 2.98
C ARG A 192 -2.79 -14.46 1.53
N THR A 193 -3.53 -15.49 1.12
CA THR A 193 -3.95 -15.69 -0.27
C THR A 193 -5.46 -15.47 -0.42
N PRO A 194 -5.89 -14.40 -1.13
CA PRO A 194 -7.29 -14.17 -1.40
C PRO A 194 -7.80 -15.12 -2.50
N VAL A 195 -9.09 -15.46 -2.41
CA VAL A 195 -9.85 -16.17 -3.44
C VAL A 195 -10.63 -15.12 -4.24
N GLU A 196 -10.43 -15.13 -5.56
CA GLU A 196 -11.14 -14.30 -6.54
C GLU A 196 -11.85 -15.18 -7.56
#